data_AF-A0A846ANZ9-F1
#
_entry.id   AF-A0A846ANZ9-F1
#
_cell.length_a   1.000
_cell.length_b   1.000
_cell.length_c   1.000
_cell.angle_alpha   90.00
_cell.angle_beta   90.00
_cell.angle_gamma   90.00
#
_symmetry.space_group_name_H-M   'P 1'
#
loop_
_entity.id
_entity.type
_entity.pdbx_description
1 polymer ?
#
loop_
_entity_poly.entity_id
_entity_poly.type
_entity_poly.pdbx_seq_one_letter_code
_entity_poly.pdbx_strand_id
1 'polypeptide(L)'
;MRTKEKIGLKEGGKRDKYDYYSFTLPEETEVSITLDKIRKNANLHLFDEDSKTVLEKSTRKGKKAENITEYLDAGTYYLRVSNVGQAQTPYRLNLESIPDDNTIDVANNLGRLSNKKLT
;
A
#
# COMPACT_ATOMS: atom_id res chain seq x y z
N MET A 1 6.89 -0.65 -4.77
CA MET A 1 7.76 -0.80 -3.57
C MET A 1 7.53 -2.17 -2.93
N ARG A 2 8.56 -2.82 -2.35
CA ARG A 2 8.37 -4.06 -1.59
C ARG A 2 9.37 -4.20 -0.45
N THR A 3 8.87 -4.27 0.78
CA THR A 3 9.68 -4.28 2.00
C THR A 3 9.28 -5.43 2.92
N LYS A 4 10.23 -5.94 3.72
CA LYS A 4 10.01 -7.00 4.71
C LYS A 4 10.65 -6.60 6.04
N GLU A 5 9.83 -6.43 7.07
CA GLU A 5 10.26 -5.90 8.36
C GLU A 5 9.53 -6.62 9.51
N LYS A 6 9.68 -6.10 10.74
CA LYS A 6 8.99 -6.58 11.95
C LYS A 6 8.54 -5.37 12.75
N ILE A 7 7.30 -5.41 13.23
CA ILE A 7 6.73 -4.36 14.09
C ILE A 7 6.33 -4.89 15.46
N GLY A 8 6.28 -4.01 16.45
CA GLY A 8 5.82 -4.32 17.80
C GLY A 8 6.94 -4.76 18.75
N LEU A 9 8.18 -4.90 18.27
CA LEU A 9 9.31 -5.31 19.10
C LEU A 9 9.72 -4.19 20.08
N LYS A 10 10.45 -4.56 21.14
CA LYS A 10 11.04 -3.57 22.04
C LYS A 10 12.51 -3.43 21.69
N GLU A 11 12.94 -2.22 21.39
CA GLU A 11 14.34 -1.86 21.14
C GLU A 11 14.68 -0.66 22.05
N GLY A 12 15.78 -0.77 22.81
CA GLY A 12 16.17 0.27 23.78
C GLY A 12 15.09 0.59 24.83
N GLY A 13 14.21 -0.36 25.16
CA GLY A 13 13.10 -0.18 26.11
C GLY A 13 11.84 0.48 25.52
N LYS A 14 11.91 1.05 24.31
CA LYS A 14 10.75 1.60 23.61
C LYS A 14 10.12 0.52 22.72
N ARG A 15 8.79 0.44 22.73
CA ARG A 15 8.07 -0.42 21.79
C ARG A 15 7.97 0.31 20.46
N ASP A 16 8.43 -0.35 19.41
CA ASP A 16 8.16 0.04 18.04
C ASP A 16 6.68 -0.22 17.73
N LYS A 17 5.93 0.85 17.49
CA LYS A 17 4.47 0.80 17.29
C LYS A 17 4.04 1.15 15.87
N TYR A 18 4.92 1.82 15.13
CA TYR A 18 4.59 2.46 13.86
C TYR A 18 5.80 2.45 12.95
N ASP A 19 5.61 1.87 11.77
CA ASP A 19 6.53 1.99 10.65
C ASP A 19 5.89 2.88 9.59
N TYR A 20 6.65 3.84 9.07
CA TYR A 20 6.18 4.82 8.09
C TYR A 20 6.93 4.67 6.78
N TYR A 21 6.20 4.79 5.68
CA TYR A 21 6.73 4.76 4.33
C TYR A 21 6.11 5.90 3.52
N SER A 22 6.82 6.37 2.51
CA SER A 22 6.28 7.32 1.53
C SER A 22 6.45 6.79 0.11
N PHE A 23 5.59 7.25 -0.79
CA PHE A 23 5.72 7.04 -2.22
C PHE A 23 5.17 8.26 -2.96
N THR A 24 5.63 8.45 -4.19
CA THR A 24 5.20 9.56 -5.04
C THR A 24 4.67 8.99 -6.35
N LEU A 25 3.56 9.53 -6.81
CA LEU A 25 2.93 9.22 -8.09
C LEU A 25 3.13 10.40 -9.04
N PRO A 26 3.63 10.19 -10.26
CA PRO A 26 3.82 11.28 -11.24
C PRO A 26 2.52 11.69 -11.94
N GLU A 27 1.49 10.84 -11.90
CA GLU A 27 0.20 10.99 -12.56
C GLU A 27 -0.89 10.23 -11.78
N GLU A 28 -2.15 10.44 -12.13
CA GLU A 28 -3.26 9.67 -11.59
C GLU A 28 -3.03 8.17 -11.84
N THR A 29 -3.13 7.36 -10.78
CA THR A 29 -2.71 5.96 -10.80
C THR A 29 -3.57 5.14 -9.85
N GLU A 30 -4.04 3.98 -10.30
CA GLU A 30 -4.61 2.98 -9.39
C GLU A 30 -3.47 2.31 -8.61
N VAL A 31 -3.51 2.41 -7.28
CA VAL A 31 -2.56 1.74 -6.39
C VAL A 31 -3.22 0.56 -5.69
N SER A 32 -2.48 -0.53 -5.56
CA SER A 32 -2.83 -1.66 -4.68
C SER A 32 -1.75 -1.86 -3.63
N ILE A 33 -2.15 -1.73 -2.37
CA ILE A 33 -1.26 -1.77 -1.21
C ILE A 33 -1.65 -2.98 -0.35
N THR A 34 -0.71 -3.91 -0.19
CA THR A 34 -0.92 -5.13 0.59
C THR A 34 0.06 -5.20 1.75
N LEU A 35 -0.46 -5.48 2.95
CA LEU A 35 0.32 -5.89 4.11
C LEU A 35 0.06 -7.38 4.39
N ASP A 36 1.04 -8.23 4.15
CA ASP A 36 0.91 -9.66 4.33
C ASP A 36 2.09 -10.30 5.08
N LYS A 37 2.13 -11.63 5.13
CA LYS A 37 3.06 -12.42 5.97
C LYS A 37 2.99 -12.08 7.47
N ILE A 38 1.88 -11.47 7.88
CA ILE A 38 1.52 -11.15 9.25
C ILE A 38 1.27 -12.44 10.04
N ARG A 39 1.87 -12.55 11.23
CA ARG A 39 1.67 -13.64 12.19
C ARG A 39 0.86 -13.22 13.42
N LYS A 40 0.74 -11.92 13.69
CA LYS A 40 -0.13 -11.31 14.72
C LYS A 40 -0.63 -9.94 14.24
N ASN A 41 -1.77 -9.50 14.75
CA ASN A 41 -2.52 -8.37 14.20
C ASN A 41 -1.71 -7.07 14.01
N ALA A 42 -1.79 -6.52 12.80
CA ALA A 42 -1.22 -5.24 12.39
C ALA A 42 -2.16 -4.59 11.37
N ASN A 43 -2.21 -3.26 11.37
CA ASN A 43 -3.11 -2.47 10.53
C ASN A 43 -2.33 -1.67 9.50
N LEU A 44 -2.99 -1.32 8.39
CA LEU A 44 -2.45 -0.48 7.32
C LEU A 44 -3.30 0.79 7.19
N HIS A 45 -2.65 1.94 7.07
CA HIS A 45 -3.30 3.22 6.80
C HIS A 45 -2.57 3.91 5.63
N LEU A 46 -3.35 4.51 4.74
CA LEU A 46 -2.93 5.43 3.70
C LEU A 46 -3.31 6.85 4.11
N PHE A 47 -2.34 7.75 4.03
CA PHE A 47 -2.50 9.17 4.32
C PHE A 47 -2.18 10.01 3.09
N ASP A 48 -2.83 11.17 3.04
CA ASP A 48 -2.58 12.22 2.08
C ASP A 48 -1.21 12.90 2.29
N GLU A 49 -0.86 13.85 1.43
CA GLU A 49 0.43 14.56 1.44
C GLU A 49 0.76 15.29 2.75
N ASP A 50 -0.27 15.65 3.52
CA ASP A 50 -0.13 16.31 4.82
C ASP A 50 0.31 15.35 5.95
N SER A 51 0.42 14.05 5.67
CA SER A 51 0.75 12.94 6.59
C SER A 51 -0.22 12.76 7.78
N LYS A 52 -1.38 13.41 7.74
CA LYS A 52 -2.37 13.46 8.84
C LYS A 52 -3.75 13.00 8.41
N THR A 53 -4.18 13.40 7.21
CA THR A 53 -5.47 13.06 6.63
C THR A 53 -5.45 11.62 6.17
N VAL A 54 -6.27 10.76 6.79
CA VAL A 54 -6.41 9.36 6.41
C VAL A 54 -7.32 9.29 5.18
N LEU A 55 -6.78 8.84 4.05
CA LEU A 55 -7.54 8.59 2.84
C LEU A 55 -8.25 7.24 2.92
N GLU A 56 -7.52 6.19 3.32
CA GLU A 56 -8.09 4.85 3.51
C GLU A 56 -7.30 4.05 4.58
N LYS A 57 -7.91 3.00 5.13
CA LYS A 57 -7.31 2.08 6.09
C LYS A 57 -7.87 0.67 5.98
N SER A 58 -7.06 -0.30 6.35
CA SER A 58 -7.46 -1.69 6.47
C SER A 58 -7.01 -2.23 7.84
N THR A 59 -7.97 -2.81 8.58
CA THR A 59 -7.83 -3.16 10.02
C THR A 59 -8.37 -4.56 10.36
N ARG A 60 -8.13 -5.52 9.46
CA ARG A 60 -8.70 -6.86 9.57
C ARG A 60 -8.09 -7.60 10.77
N LYS A 61 -8.97 -8.14 11.62
CA LYS A 61 -8.52 -8.82 12.85
C LYS A 61 -7.63 -10.04 12.55
N GLY A 62 -6.64 -10.23 13.41
CA GLY A 62 -5.90 -11.50 13.53
C GLY A 62 -4.66 -11.58 12.65
N LYS A 63 -4.59 -12.57 11.76
CA LYS A 63 -3.44 -12.79 10.84
C LYS A 63 -3.81 -12.52 9.38
N LYS A 64 -4.97 -11.91 9.15
CA LYS A 64 -5.47 -11.62 7.81
C LYS A 64 -4.56 -10.58 7.17
N ALA A 65 -4.37 -10.66 5.86
CA ALA A 65 -3.65 -9.62 5.14
C ALA A 65 -4.51 -8.36 5.06
N GLU A 66 -3.89 -7.20 5.20
CA GLU A 66 -4.51 -5.91 4.95
C GLU A 66 -4.37 -5.56 3.47
N ASN A 67 -5.41 -4.97 2.89
CA ASN A 67 -5.39 -4.50 1.50
C ASN A 67 -6.12 -3.17 1.39
N ILE A 68 -5.56 -2.28 0.59
CA ILE A 68 -6.14 -0.99 0.17
C ILE A 68 -5.97 -0.93 -1.34
N THR A 69 -7.03 -0.56 -2.07
CA THR A 69 -6.98 -0.25 -3.49
C THR A 69 -7.66 1.09 -3.69
N GLU A 70 -6.94 2.06 -4.25
CA GLU A 70 -7.42 3.44 -4.42
C GLU A 70 -6.90 4.03 -5.74
N TYR A 71 -7.68 4.92 -6.34
CA TYR A 71 -7.22 5.82 -7.40
C TYR A 71 -6.71 7.10 -6.73
N LEU A 72 -5.47 7.46 -6.99
CA LEU A 72 -4.81 8.60 -6.38
C LEU A 72 -4.26 9.51 -7.48
N ASP A 73 -4.45 10.80 -7.34
CA ASP A 73 -3.84 11.83 -8.17
C ASP A 73 -2.29 11.81 -8.12
N ALA A 74 -1.67 12.57 -9.02
CA ALA A 74 -0.25 12.88 -8.90
C ALA A 74 0.04 13.55 -7.55
N GLY A 75 0.95 13.00 -6.76
CA GLY A 75 1.17 13.47 -5.41
C GLY A 75 2.12 12.59 -4.61
N THR A 76 2.40 13.02 -3.38
CA THR A 76 3.16 12.23 -2.40
C THR A 76 2.24 11.75 -1.30
N TYR A 77 2.29 10.45 -1.02
CA TYR A 77 1.41 9.81 -0.06
C TYR A 77 2.23 9.06 0.98
N TYR A 78 1.60 8.80 2.13
CA TYR A 78 2.25 8.12 3.24
C TYR A 78 1.49 6.87 3.66
N LEU A 79 2.24 5.82 3.95
CA LEU A 79 1.71 4.61 4.55
C LEU A 79 2.17 4.51 5.99
N ARG A 80 1.29 4.03 6.86
CA ARG A 80 1.64 3.64 8.22
C ARG A 80 1.20 2.20 8.47
N VAL A 81 2.16 1.36 8.85
CA VAL A 81 1.90 0.07 9.47
C VAL A 81 1.86 0.27 10.98
N SER A 82 0.87 -0.31 11.67
CA SER A 82 0.80 -0.23 13.13
C SER A 82 0.52 -1.58 13.77
N ASN A 83 1.19 -1.87 14.89
CA ASN A 83 0.90 -3.08 15.66
C ASN A 83 -0.38 -2.92 16.49
N VAL A 84 -1.14 -4.00 16.68
CA VAL A 84 -2.34 -3.96 17.53
C VAL A 84 -2.04 -4.50 18.93
N GLY A 85 -2.20 -3.65 19.94
CA GLY A 85 -1.95 -3.99 21.34
C GLY A 85 -0.48 -4.36 21.59
N GLN A 86 -0.24 -5.58 22.07
CA GLN A 86 1.10 -6.13 22.30
C GLN A 86 1.56 -7.05 21.17
N ALA A 87 0.87 -7.04 20.02
CA ALA A 87 1.24 -7.86 18.87
C ALA A 87 2.68 -7.52 18.43
N GLN A 88 3.41 -8.59 18.13
CA GLN A 88 4.75 -8.59 17.56
C GLN A 88 4.70 -9.48 16.34
N THR A 89 5.00 -8.93 15.18
CA THR A 89 4.82 -9.66 13.92
C THR A 89 5.87 -9.27 12.90
N PRO A 90 6.42 -10.23 12.13
CA PRO A 90 6.95 -9.89 10.83
C PRO A 90 5.81 -9.43 9.92
N TYR A 91 6.15 -8.67 8.90
CA TYR A 91 5.25 -8.37 7.80
C TYR A 91 6.03 -8.18 6.51
N ARG A 92 5.28 -8.15 5.41
CA ARG A 92 5.75 -7.70 4.11
C ARG A 92 4.76 -6.67 3.60
N LEU A 93 5.27 -5.49 3.27
CA LEU A 93 4.51 -4.42 2.64
C LEU A 93 4.82 -4.44 1.13
N ASN A 94 3.78 -4.44 0.31
CA ASN A 94 3.86 -4.40 -1.13
C ASN A 94 2.99 -3.27 -1.65
N LEU A 95 3.54 -2.46 -2.55
CA LEU A 95 2.81 -1.44 -3.29
C LEU A 95 3.04 -1.69 -4.77
N GLU A 96 1.93 -1.95 -5.45
CA GLU A 96 1.81 -2.06 -6.90
C GLU A 96 1.02 -0.85 -7.38
N SER A 97 1.41 -0.33 -8.54
CA SER A 97 0.82 0.84 -9.17
C SER A 97 0.60 0.50 -10.63
N ILE A 98 -0.62 0.68 -11.11
CA ILE A 98 -0.98 0.54 -12.52
C ILE A 98 -1.27 1.96 -13.00
N PRO A 99 -0.33 2.60 -13.73
CA PRO A 99 -0.59 3.93 -14.29
C PRO A 99 -1.86 3.89 -15.15
N ASP A 100 -2.69 4.92 -15.05
CA ASP A 100 -3.80 5.08 -15.99
C ASP A 100 -3.21 5.42 -17.36
N ASP A 101 -3.11 4.40 -18.21
CA ASP A 101 -2.55 4.47 -19.55
C ASP A 101 -3.51 5.23 -20.50
N ASN A 102 -3.69 6.52 -20.23
CA ASN A 102 -4.42 7.48 -21.07
C ASN A 102 -3.47 8.27 -22.00
N THR A 103 -2.18 7.91 -22.06
CA THR A 103 -1.24 8.50 -23.02
C THR A 103 -1.39 7.84 -24.40
N ILE A 104 -2.38 8.31 -25.15
CA ILE A 104 -2.67 7.91 -26.55
C ILE A 104 -1.51 8.28 -27.51
N ASP A 105 -0.44 8.96 -27.07
CA ASP A 105 0.70 9.32 -27.92
C ASP A 105 1.76 8.23 -28.13
N VAL A 106 1.59 7.03 -27.55
CA VAL A 106 2.41 5.84 -27.90
C VAL A 106 1.60 4.74 -28.60
N ALA A 107 0.37 5.04 -29.03
CA ALA A 107 -0.48 4.09 -29.78
C ALA A 107 0.01 3.78 -31.23
N ASN A 108 1.30 3.92 -31.52
CA ASN A 108 1.89 3.63 -32.83
C ASN A 108 2.97 2.56 -32.84
N ASN A 109 3.27 1.85 -31.74
CA ASN A 109 4.13 0.68 -31.87
C ASN A 109 3.85 -0.41 -30.83
N LEU A 110 3.37 -1.54 -31.35
CA LEU A 110 3.38 -2.90 -30.76
C LEU A 110 2.21 -3.28 -29.83
N GLY A 111 1.04 -3.47 -30.44
CA GLY A 111 0.31 -4.73 -30.31
C GLY A 111 -0.40 -5.03 -28.98
N ARG A 112 -1.51 -4.35 -28.71
CA ARG A 112 -2.59 -4.91 -27.86
C ARG A 112 -3.68 -5.50 -28.76
N LEU A 113 -3.52 -6.77 -29.13
CA LEU A 113 -4.59 -7.59 -29.69
C LEU A 113 -4.90 -8.75 -28.74
N SER A 114 -6.04 -8.66 -28.07
CA SER A 114 -7.07 -9.69 -28.24
C SER A 114 -8.38 -9.24 -27.59
N ASN A 115 -9.24 -8.66 -28.42
CA ASN A 115 -10.66 -8.97 -28.56
C ASN A 115 -11.28 -9.78 -27.42
N LYS A 116 -12.25 -9.16 -26.72
CA LYS A 116 -13.48 -9.88 -26.37
C LYS A 116 -14.68 -9.09 -26.87
N LYS A 117 -15.15 -9.51 -28.04
CA LYS A 117 -16.44 -9.16 -28.61
C LYS A 117 -17.52 -9.50 -27.58
N LEU A 118 -18.25 -8.50 -27.09
CA LEU A 118 -19.54 -8.72 -26.46
C LEU A 118 -20.52 -9.01 -27.59
N THR A 119 -20.97 -10.26 -27.67
CA THR A 119 -22.23 -10.65 -28.33
C THR A 119 -23.40 -10.24 -27.47
#